data_AF-A0A7C5TY83-F1
#
_entry.id   AF-A0A7C5TY83-F1
#
_cell.length_a   1.000
_cell.length_b   1.000
_cell.length_c   1.000
_cell.angle_alpha   90.00
_cell.angle_beta   90.00
_cell.angle_gamma   90.00
#
_symmetry.space_group_name_H-M   'P 1'
#
loop_
_entity.id
_entity.type
_entity.pdbx_description
1 polymer ?
#
loop_
_entity_poly.entity_id
_entity_poly.type
_entity_poly.pdbx_seq_one_letter_code
_entity_poly.pdbx_strand_id
1 'polypeptide(L)'
;MSSEKILWIKMFIDDARNFLRKDVEEFKEGLKTNDQYKICDAAEKMWNAVINATNALILHKLDIVPASHWERRKLLEKLEDEDPRIEELRIRDRYGAGERYLHEMTFYDGIIDIDMLKREIAKVEKYIADIESLLKH
;
A
#
# COMPACT_ATOMS: atom_id res chain seq x y z
N MET A 1 -19.02 11.93 10.10
CA MET A 1 -18.41 11.57 8.79
C MET A 1 -19.54 11.45 7.77
N SER A 2 -19.45 12.03 6.58
CA SER A 2 -20.53 11.94 5.58
C SER A 2 -20.69 10.50 5.07
N SER A 3 -21.90 10.12 4.65
CA SER A 3 -22.17 8.77 4.10
C SER A 3 -21.31 8.47 2.86
N GLU A 4 -21.04 9.49 2.05
CA GLU A 4 -20.17 9.40 0.89
C GLU A 4 -18.72 9.10 1.29
N LYS A 5 -18.17 9.83 2.26
CA LYS A 5 -16.81 9.58 2.76
C LYS A 5 -16.62 8.15 3.28
N ILE A 6 -17.60 7.63 4.04
CA ILE A 6 -17.56 6.26 4.56
C ILE A 6 -17.52 5.25 3.41
N LEU A 7 -18.31 5.48 2.35
CA LEU A 7 -18.33 4.64 1.17
C LEU A 7 -16.96 4.62 0.45
N TRP A 8 -16.34 5.79 0.28
CA TRP A 8 -15.03 5.91 -0.36
C TRP A 8 -13.91 5.25 0.47
N ILE A 9 -13.89 5.45 1.78
CA ILE A 9 -12.93 4.78 2.68
C ILE A 9 -13.08 3.26 2.55
N LYS A 10 -14.33 2.76 2.58
CA LYS A 10 -14.59 1.33 2.42
C LYS A 10 -14.11 0.82 1.06
N MET A 11 -14.42 1.54 -0.03
CA MET A 11 -13.98 1.19 -1.38
C MET A 11 -12.46 1.07 -1.46
N PHE A 12 -11.72 2.04 -0.91
CA PHE A 12 -10.26 2.01 -0.89
C PHE A 12 -9.71 0.80 -0.11
N ILE A 13 -10.29 0.45 1.03
CA ILE A 13 -9.86 -0.73 1.80
C ILE A 13 -10.20 -2.03 1.06
N ASP A 14 -11.41 -2.13 0.49
CA ASP A 14 -11.83 -3.28 -0.31
C ASP A 14 -10.89 -3.47 -1.51
N ASP A 15 -10.54 -2.39 -2.22
CA ASP A 15 -9.58 -2.41 -3.32
C ASP A 15 -8.18 -2.80 -2.86
N ALA A 16 -7.69 -2.27 -1.74
CA ALA A 16 -6.39 -2.65 -1.19
C ALA A 16 -6.32 -4.16 -0.90
N ARG A 17 -7.37 -4.73 -0.29
CA ARG A 17 -7.47 -6.17 -0.02
C ARG A 17 -7.63 -6.99 -1.31
N ASN A 18 -8.33 -6.46 -2.30
CA ASN A 18 -8.50 -7.12 -3.60
C ASN A 18 -7.19 -7.18 -4.38
N PHE A 19 -6.41 -6.10 -4.39
CA PHE A 19 -5.08 -6.08 -4.98
C PHE A 19 -4.17 -7.09 -4.29
N LEU A 20 -4.06 -7.06 -2.95
CA LEU A 20 -3.23 -8.00 -2.17
C LEU A 20 -3.61 -9.49 -2.35
N ARG A 21 -4.87 -9.79 -2.64
CA ARG A 21 -5.26 -11.19 -2.89
C ARG A 21 -4.82 -11.63 -4.29
N LYS A 22 -5.14 -10.80 -5.30
CA LYS A 22 -4.84 -11.10 -6.71
C LYS A 22 -3.33 -11.15 -6.97
N ASP A 23 -2.58 -10.25 -6.35
CA ASP A 23 -1.13 -10.17 -6.54
C ASP A 23 -0.38 -11.38 -5.94
N VAL A 24 -0.81 -11.91 -4.80
CA VAL A 24 -0.21 -13.11 -4.19
C VAL A 24 -0.43 -14.32 -5.08
N GLU A 25 -1.61 -14.43 -5.70
CA GLU A 25 -1.91 -15.48 -6.69
C GLU A 25 -1.05 -15.33 -7.94
N GLU A 26 -0.97 -14.11 -8.49
CA GLU A 26 -0.20 -13.81 -9.70
C GLU A 26 1.31 -13.96 -9.49
N PHE A 27 1.84 -13.54 -8.34
CA PHE A 27 3.23 -13.74 -7.95
C PHE A 27 3.56 -15.23 -7.85
N LYS A 28 2.72 -16.02 -7.18
CA LYS A 28 2.90 -17.47 -7.08
C LYS A 28 2.88 -18.13 -8.46
N GLU A 29 2.01 -17.67 -9.36
CA GLU A 29 1.95 -18.18 -10.72
C GLU A 29 3.20 -17.78 -11.52
N GLY A 30 3.63 -16.52 -11.43
CA GLY A 30 4.85 -16.04 -12.06
C GLY A 30 6.10 -16.82 -11.61
N LEU A 31 6.18 -17.19 -10.33
CA LEU A 31 7.23 -18.07 -9.83
C LEU A 31 7.17 -19.48 -10.42
N LYS A 32 5.97 -20.06 -10.55
CA LYS A 32 5.79 -21.42 -11.12
C LYS A 32 6.12 -21.46 -12.60
N THR A 33 5.75 -20.43 -13.35
CA THR A 33 5.95 -20.35 -14.80
C THR A 33 7.26 -19.68 -15.20
N ASN A 34 8.06 -19.24 -14.22
CA ASN A 34 9.26 -18.42 -14.44
C ASN A 34 8.98 -17.19 -15.32
N ASP A 35 7.82 -16.56 -15.13
CA ASP A 35 7.34 -15.42 -15.90
C ASP A 35 7.66 -14.13 -15.14
N GLN A 36 8.72 -13.46 -15.58
CA GLN A 36 9.20 -12.23 -14.95
C GLN A 36 8.19 -11.07 -15.08
N TYR A 37 7.41 -11.01 -16.17
CA TYR A 37 6.40 -9.97 -16.35
C TYR A 37 5.30 -10.10 -15.31
N LYS A 38 4.82 -11.33 -15.05
CA LYS A 38 3.85 -11.57 -13.97
C LYS A 38 4.40 -11.22 -12.60
N ILE A 39 5.69 -11.44 -12.35
CA ILE A 39 6.31 -11.09 -11.07
C ILE A 39 6.35 -9.56 -10.90
N CYS A 40 6.74 -8.82 -11.94
CA CYS A 40 6.75 -7.35 -11.91
C CYS A 40 5.34 -6.77 -11.78
N ASP A 41 4.39 -7.30 -12.55
CA ASP A 41 2.98 -6.89 -12.49
C ASP A 41 2.35 -7.19 -11.12
N ALA A 42 2.75 -8.27 -10.45
CA ALA A 42 2.33 -8.56 -9.10
C ALA A 42 2.91 -7.54 -8.11
N ALA A 43 4.18 -7.15 -8.24
CA ALA A 43 4.79 -6.13 -7.39
C ALA A 43 4.08 -4.77 -7.51
N GLU A 44 3.73 -4.34 -8.74
CA GLU A 44 2.97 -3.11 -8.95
C GLU A 44 1.56 -3.19 -8.35
N LYS A 45 0.89 -4.34 -8.43
CA LYS A 45 -0.41 -4.52 -7.75
C LYS A 45 -0.28 -4.45 -6.22
N MET A 46 0.79 -4.99 -5.63
CA MET A 46 1.09 -4.84 -4.20
C MET A 46 1.28 -3.37 -3.83
N TRP A 47 1.96 -2.61 -4.69
CA TRP A 47 2.10 -1.18 -4.50
C TRP A 47 0.74 -0.46 -4.54
N ASN A 48 -0.10 -0.80 -5.51
CA ASN A 48 -1.47 -0.27 -5.60
C ASN A 48 -2.31 -0.61 -4.35
N ALA A 49 -2.07 -1.75 -3.70
CA ALA A 49 -2.70 -2.06 -2.42
C ALA A 49 -2.29 -1.06 -1.31
N VAL A 50 -0.99 -0.75 -1.22
CA VAL A 50 -0.44 0.25 -0.28
C VAL A 50 -1.00 1.64 -0.57
N ILE A 51 -1.08 2.05 -1.84
CA ILE A 51 -1.67 3.33 -2.26
C ILE A 51 -3.11 3.44 -1.77
N ASN A 52 -3.94 2.43 -2.03
CA ASN A 52 -5.35 2.48 -1.67
C ASN A 52 -5.57 2.50 -0.16
N ALA A 53 -4.84 1.69 0.61
CA ALA A 53 -4.90 1.76 2.07
C ALA A 53 -4.46 3.15 2.59
N THR A 54 -3.41 3.73 2.00
CA THR A 54 -2.93 5.08 2.35
C THR A 54 -3.98 6.15 2.03
N ASN A 55 -4.65 6.06 0.89
CA ASN A 55 -5.75 6.96 0.53
C ASN A 55 -6.89 6.88 1.55
N ALA A 56 -7.23 5.67 2.02
CA ALA A 56 -8.26 5.48 3.04
C ALA A 56 -7.90 6.19 4.35
N LEU A 57 -6.65 6.06 4.82
CA LEU A 57 -6.16 6.73 6.04
C LEU A 57 -6.21 8.26 5.90
N ILE A 58 -5.66 8.80 4.81
CA ILE A 58 -5.60 10.24 4.57
C ILE A 58 -7.01 10.82 4.42
N LEU A 59 -7.89 10.16 3.65
CA LEU A 59 -9.28 10.59 3.52
C LEU A 59 -9.97 10.59 4.89
N HIS A 60 -9.78 9.54 5.68
CA HIS A 60 -10.37 9.43 7.01
C HIS A 60 -9.95 10.58 7.93
N LYS A 61 -8.63 10.85 8.04
CA LYS A 61 -8.08 11.84 8.98
C LYS A 61 -8.13 13.29 8.48
N LEU A 62 -7.93 13.53 7.19
CA LEU A 62 -7.75 14.88 6.62
C LEU A 62 -8.83 15.31 5.63
N ASP A 63 -9.75 14.42 5.24
CA ASP A 63 -10.80 14.72 4.26
C ASP A 63 -10.27 15.02 2.85
N ILE A 64 -9.09 14.49 2.51
CA ILE A 64 -8.40 14.70 1.23
C ILE A 64 -8.19 13.35 0.53
N VAL A 65 -8.39 13.32 -0.79
CA VAL A 65 -7.93 12.21 -1.64
C VAL A 65 -6.68 12.67 -2.39
N PRO A 66 -5.50 12.12 -2.07
CA PRO A 66 -4.26 12.59 -2.69
C PRO A 66 -4.11 12.12 -4.14
N ALA A 67 -3.56 12.98 -4.98
CA ALA A 67 -3.38 12.81 -6.41
C ALA A 67 -2.01 12.23 -6.80
N SER A 68 -0.98 12.33 -5.95
CA SER A 68 0.40 11.92 -6.29
C SER A 68 1.14 11.22 -5.15
N HIS A 69 2.26 10.55 -5.46
CA HIS A 69 3.14 9.97 -4.44
C HIS A 69 3.74 11.04 -3.52
N TRP A 70 4.15 12.17 -4.09
CA TRP A 70 4.66 13.30 -3.31
C TRP A 70 3.62 13.81 -2.31
N GLU A 71 2.37 13.99 -2.75
CA GLU A 71 1.29 14.47 -1.88
C GLU A 71 0.97 13.47 -0.78
N ARG A 72 0.92 12.16 -1.08
CA ARG A 72 0.77 11.12 -0.06
C ARG A 72 1.85 11.21 1.02
N ARG A 73 3.12 11.37 0.62
CA ARG A 73 4.24 11.47 1.58
C ARG A 73 4.15 12.72 2.45
N LYS A 74 3.77 13.87 1.88
CA LYS A 74 3.56 15.12 2.64
C LYS A 74 2.39 15.02 3.62
N LEU A 75 1.30 14.39 3.22
CA LEU A 75 0.13 14.22 4.09
C LEU A 75 0.39 13.17 5.18
N LEU A 76 1.15 12.11 4.88
CA LEU A 76 1.59 11.14 5.90
C LEU A 76 2.55 11.75 6.92
N GLU A 77 3.49 12.60 6.48
CA GLU A 77 4.37 13.36 7.39
C GLU A 77 3.55 14.22 8.35
N LYS A 78 2.58 14.98 7.82
CA LYS A 78 1.65 15.75 8.65
C LYS A 78 0.88 14.86 9.65
N LEU A 79 0.42 13.69 9.23
CA LEU A 79 -0.31 12.77 10.11
C LEU A 79 0.56 12.18 11.22
N GLU A 80 1.83 11.91 10.95
CA GLU A 80 2.78 11.45 11.97
C GLU A 80 3.09 12.58 12.97
N ASP A 81 3.19 13.83 12.53
CA ASP A 81 3.36 15.00 13.41
C ASP A 81 2.15 15.23 14.34
N GLU A 82 0.94 14.81 13.92
CA GLU A 82 -0.32 15.09 14.61
C GLU A 82 -0.87 13.91 15.45
N ASP A 83 -0.59 12.65 15.08
CA ASP A 83 -1.08 11.45 15.76
C ASP A 83 0.07 10.48 16.11
N PRO A 84 0.48 10.40 17.39
CA PRO A 84 1.57 9.53 17.83
C PRO A 84 1.39 8.05 17.49
N ARG A 85 0.14 7.58 17.31
CA ARG A 85 -0.13 6.19 16.93
C ARG A 85 0.28 5.94 15.48
N ILE A 86 0.13 6.94 14.61
CA ILE A 86 0.56 6.87 13.21
C ILE A 86 2.09 6.95 13.14
N GLU A 87 2.69 7.84 13.94
CA GLU A 87 4.16 7.95 14.08
C GLU A 87 4.78 6.64 14.55
N GLU A 88 4.24 6.01 15.60
CA GLU A 88 4.74 4.74 16.15
C GLU A 88 4.74 3.61 15.10
N LEU A 89 3.76 3.61 14.21
CA LEU A 89 3.65 2.66 13.11
C LEU A 89 4.54 3.00 11.91
N ARG A 90 5.14 4.20 11.88
CA ARG A 90 6.04 4.72 10.85
C ARG A 90 5.47 4.57 9.44
N ILE A 91 4.20 4.94 9.27
CA ILE A 91 3.43 4.74 8.05
C ILE A 91 4.11 5.42 6.85
N ARG A 92 4.64 6.63 7.03
CA ARG A 92 5.34 7.40 5.99
C ARG A 92 6.60 6.69 5.50
N ASP A 93 7.39 6.15 6.42
CA ASP A 93 8.62 5.42 6.07
C ASP A 93 8.31 4.10 5.38
N ARG A 94 7.28 3.38 5.85
CA ARG A 94 6.83 2.12 5.24
C ARG A 94 6.27 2.36 3.84
N TYR A 95 5.51 3.44 3.64
CA TYR A 95 5.05 3.86 2.33
C TYR A 95 6.23 4.08 1.36
N GLY A 96 7.24 4.84 1.79
CA GLY A 96 8.43 5.10 0.98
C GLY A 96 9.25 3.83 0.69
N ALA A 97 9.33 2.90 1.63
CA ALA A 97 9.97 1.60 1.39
C ALA A 97 9.20 0.77 0.35
N GLY A 98 7.86 0.74 0.43
CA GLY A 98 7.01 0.08 -0.56
C GLY A 98 7.17 0.69 -1.95
N GLU A 99 7.18 2.02 -2.06
CA GLU A 99 7.47 2.76 -3.30
C GLU A 99 8.80 2.31 -3.91
N ARG A 100 9.86 2.29 -3.09
CA ARG A 100 11.19 1.92 -3.58
C ARG A 100 11.26 0.47 -4.06
N TYR A 101 10.75 -0.47 -3.28
CA TYR A 101 10.97 -1.90 -3.56
C TYR A 101 10.00 -2.46 -4.59
N LEU A 102 8.72 -2.08 -4.52
CA LEU A 102 7.69 -2.64 -5.37
C LEU A 102 7.58 -1.88 -6.69
N HIS A 103 7.43 -0.55 -6.61
CA HIS A 103 7.16 0.30 -7.76
C HIS A 103 8.43 0.65 -8.54
N GLU A 104 9.43 1.21 -7.87
CA GLU A 104 10.66 1.63 -8.56
C GLU A 104 11.53 0.42 -8.94
N MET A 105 11.97 -0.36 -7.95
CA MET A 105 13.01 -1.35 -8.18
C MET A 105 12.50 -2.58 -8.94
N THR A 106 11.36 -3.15 -8.55
CA THR A 106 10.86 -4.37 -9.21
C THR A 106 10.08 -4.05 -10.47
N PHE A 107 9.08 -3.16 -10.41
CA PHE A 107 8.26 -2.87 -11.57
C PHE A 107 8.98 -2.01 -12.62
N TYR A 108 9.56 -0.86 -12.24
CA TYR A 108 10.18 0.06 -13.19
C TYR A 108 11.60 -0.35 -13.62
N ASP A 109 12.48 -0.67 -12.68
CA ASP A 109 13.87 -1.05 -12.98
C ASP A 109 14.00 -2.53 -13.43
N GLY A 110 12.96 -3.35 -13.22
CA GLY A 110 12.96 -4.78 -13.59
C GLY A 110 13.83 -5.67 -12.70
N ILE A 111 14.24 -5.19 -11.52
CA ILE A 111 15.10 -5.92 -10.58
C ILE A 111 14.24 -6.84 -9.73
N ILE A 112 14.36 -8.15 -9.99
CA ILE A 112 13.59 -9.19 -9.31
C ILE A 112 14.46 -9.89 -8.25
N ASP A 113 14.18 -9.59 -6.98
CA ASP A 113 14.68 -10.35 -5.82
C ASP A 113 13.49 -11.05 -5.15
N ILE A 114 13.42 -12.37 -5.31
CA ILE A 114 12.29 -13.19 -4.85
C ILE A 114 12.16 -13.22 -3.33
N ASP A 115 13.28 -13.24 -2.61
CA ASP A 115 13.24 -13.31 -1.15
C ASP A 115 12.85 -11.96 -0.54
N MET A 116 13.26 -10.87 -1.20
CA MET A 116 12.77 -9.53 -0.87
C MET A 116 11.28 -9.40 -1.15
N LEU A 117 10.78 -9.81 -2.31
CA LEU A 117 9.35 -9.73 -2.65
C LEU A 117 8.47 -10.54 -1.69
N LYS A 118 8.91 -11.74 -1.28
CA LYS A 118 8.20 -12.52 -0.24
C LYS A 118 8.09 -11.77 1.09
N ARG A 119 9.14 -11.04 1.49
CA ARG A 119 9.11 -10.21 2.70
C ARG A 119 8.21 -8.99 2.51
N GLU A 120 8.22 -8.37 1.34
CA GLU A 120 7.35 -7.22 1.05
C GLU A 120 5.87 -7.60 1.05
N ILE A 121 5.48 -8.77 0.54
CA ILE A 121 4.09 -9.28 0.64
C ILE A 121 3.59 -9.24 2.10
N ALA A 122 4.38 -9.80 3.02
CA ALA A 122 4.01 -9.82 4.44
C ALA A 122 3.95 -8.40 5.05
N LYS A 123 4.82 -7.49 4.60
CA LYS A 123 4.80 -6.09 5.05
C LYS A 123 3.60 -5.32 4.51
N VAL A 124 3.19 -5.57 3.26
CA VAL A 124 1.98 -4.97 2.67
C VAL A 124 0.74 -5.47 3.40
N GLU A 125 0.64 -6.77 3.69
CA GLU A 125 -0.46 -7.31 4.49
C GLU A 125 -0.54 -6.65 5.87
N LYS A 126 0.60 -6.52 6.55
CA LYS A 126 0.68 -5.82 7.84
C LYS A 126 0.33 -4.33 7.70
N TYR A 127 0.76 -3.67 6.64
CA TYR A 127 0.46 -2.25 6.39
C TYR A 127 -1.04 -2.00 6.25
N ILE A 128 -1.74 -2.83 5.49
CA ILE A 128 -3.20 -2.73 5.34
C ILE A 128 -3.89 -2.99 6.69
N ALA A 129 -3.45 -4.01 7.44
CA ALA A 129 -4.02 -4.32 8.75
C ALA A 129 -3.83 -3.19 9.77
N ASP A 130 -2.65 -2.57 9.81
CA ASP A 130 -2.36 -1.44 10.68
C ASP A 130 -3.23 -0.22 10.33
N ILE A 131 -3.43 0.05 9.03
CA ILE A 131 -4.34 1.11 8.56
C ILE A 131 -5.79 0.81 8.96
N GLU A 132 -6.29 -0.41 8.73
CA GLU A 132 -7.63 -0.80 9.17
C GLU A 132 -7.82 -0.63 10.68
N SER A 133 -6.77 -0.85 11.48
CA SER A 133 -6.80 -0.58 12.92
C SER A 133 -6.93 0.93 13.20
N LEU A 134 -6.16 1.77 12.50
CA LEU A 134 -6.22 3.23 12.62
C LEU A 134 -7.55 3.84 12.15
N LEU A 135 -8.31 3.16 11.30
CA LEU A 135 -9.63 3.58 10.82
C LEU A 135 -10.77 3.30 11.81
N LYS A 136 -10.55 2.43 12.79
CA LYS A 136 -11.54 2.09 13.83
C LYS A 136 -11.57 3.10 14.99
N HIS A 137 -10.63 4.04 15.02
CA HIS A 137 -10.38 4.99 16.11
C HIS A 137 -10.16 6.40 15.59
#